data_AF-A0A5C6A4Z0-F1
#
_entry.id   AF-A0A5C6A4Z0-F1
#
_cell.length_a   1.000
_cell.length_b   1.000
_cell.length_c   1.000
_cell.angle_alpha   90.00
_cell.angle_beta   90.00
_cell.angle_gamma   90.00
#
_symmetry.space_group_name_H-M   'P 1'
#
loop_
_entity.id
_entity.type
_entity.pdbx_description
1 polymer ?
#
loop_
_entity_poly.entity_id
_entity_poly.type
_entity_poly.pdbx_seq_one_letter_code
_entity_poly.pdbx_strand_id
1 'polypeptide(L)'
;MTHSRRFRSLRPERRHHRGMVLICVLVAMGVAITLTGLMIRSSLRARHQMRNEWQLEQTRWLLDRGIRSVLMESPESDRTIDLTEALPRYASGTLTIRRGSESSSESDSSSDGSVTYRVTAVIESRDGVPVVTRRSRDVRVSDEAERE
;
A
#
# COMPACT_ATOMS: atom_id res chain seq x y z
N MET A 1 -29.62 42.04 -81.94
CA MET A 1 -28.63 40.96 -81.75
C MET A 1 -27.43 41.52 -81.00
N THR A 2 -27.37 41.34 -79.68
CA THR A 2 -26.14 41.57 -78.89
C THR A 2 -26.16 40.62 -77.70
N HIS A 3 -25.60 39.43 -77.94
CA HIS A 3 -25.37 38.40 -76.94
C HIS A 3 -24.21 38.85 -76.02
N SER A 4 -24.55 39.44 -74.87
CA SER A 4 -23.58 39.62 -73.80
C SER A 4 -23.40 38.28 -73.09
N ARG A 5 -22.36 37.55 -73.50
CA ARG A 5 -21.87 36.38 -72.79
C ARG A 5 -20.68 36.78 -71.91
N ARG A 6 -20.54 36.00 -70.85
CA ARG A 6 -19.32 35.68 -70.08
C ARG A 6 -19.03 36.67 -68.94
N PHE A 7 -18.50 36.26 -67.78
CA PHE A 7 -17.88 35.01 -67.36
C PHE A 7 -18.31 34.74 -65.90
N ARG A 8 -18.89 33.57 -65.64
CA ARG A 8 -18.97 33.05 -64.26
C ARG A 8 -17.55 32.67 -63.84
N SER A 9 -17.01 33.40 -62.86
CA SER A 9 -15.76 33.05 -62.20
C SER A 9 -15.87 31.66 -61.58
N LEU A 10 -15.03 30.73 -62.03
CA LEU A 10 -14.71 29.53 -61.28
C LEU A 10 -14.11 29.99 -59.96
N ARG A 11 -14.75 29.66 -58.84
CA ARG A 11 -14.12 29.72 -57.52
C ARG A 11 -13.38 28.39 -57.31
N PRO A 12 -12.08 28.28 -57.60
CA PRO A 12 -11.31 27.19 -57.03
C PRO A 12 -11.11 27.48 -55.53
N GLU A 13 -10.72 26.44 -54.79
CA GLU A 13 -10.17 26.53 -53.42
C GLU A 13 -11.15 26.67 -52.23
N ARG A 14 -11.98 25.64 -52.03
CA ARG A 14 -12.51 25.33 -50.68
C ARG A 14 -12.32 23.88 -50.24
N ARG A 15 -11.53 23.09 -50.98
CA ARG A 15 -11.28 21.68 -50.64
C ARG A 15 -10.11 21.48 -49.68
N HIS A 16 -9.09 22.35 -49.70
CA HIS A 16 -7.91 22.22 -48.83
C HIS A 16 -8.17 22.52 -47.36
N HIS A 17 -9.03 23.49 -47.03
CA HIS A 17 -9.32 23.86 -45.63
C HIS A 17 -10.04 22.75 -44.85
N ARG A 18 -10.86 21.93 -45.52
CA ARG A 18 -11.56 20.81 -44.85
C ARG A 18 -10.61 19.71 -44.40
N GLY A 19 -9.57 19.43 -45.18
CA GLY A 19 -8.53 18.48 -44.80
C GLY A 19 -7.70 18.97 -43.61
N MET A 20 -7.34 20.27 -43.61
CA MET A 20 -6.58 20.88 -42.51
C MET A 20 -7.33 20.83 -41.18
N VAL A 21 -8.64 21.09 -41.19
CA VAL A 21 -9.48 21.00 -39.97
C VAL A 21 -9.50 19.57 -39.42
N LEU A 22 -9.63 18.56 -40.28
CA LEU A 22 -9.67 17.16 -39.85
C LEU A 22 -8.33 16.72 -39.23
N ILE A 23 -7.20 17.13 -39.83
CA ILE A 23 -5.87 16.87 -39.26
C ILE A 23 -5.73 17.55 -37.90
N CYS A 24 -6.14 18.81 -37.76
CA CYS A 24 -6.07 19.54 -36.50
C CYS A 24 -6.88 18.85 -35.39
N VAL A 25 -8.09 18.37 -35.70
CA VAL A 25 -8.94 17.64 -34.74
C VAL A 25 -8.29 16.31 -34.35
N LEU A 26 -7.70 15.59 -35.31
CA LEU A 26 -7.06 14.30 -35.05
C LEU A 26 -5.82 14.45 -34.15
N VAL A 27 -5.01 15.49 -34.38
CA VAL A 27 -3.89 15.83 -33.49
C VAL A 27 -4.40 16.21 -32.11
N ALA A 28 -5.43 17.06 -32.00
CA ALA A 28 -6.00 17.47 -30.72
C ALA A 28 -6.57 16.27 -29.93
N MET A 29 -7.26 15.33 -30.60
CA MET A 29 -7.71 14.09 -29.98
C MET A 29 -6.53 13.22 -29.51
N GLY A 30 -5.47 13.09 -30.30
CA GLY A 30 -4.27 12.34 -29.91
C GLY A 30 -3.63 12.91 -28.63
N VAL A 31 -3.52 14.24 -28.54
CA VAL A 31 -3.02 14.91 -27.33
C VAL A 31 -3.96 14.64 -26.14
N ALA A 32 -5.28 14.75 -26.32
CA ALA A 32 -6.23 14.46 -25.23
C ALA A 32 -6.16 13.02 -24.72
N ILE A 33 -6.03 12.04 -25.63
CA ILE A 33 -5.89 10.61 -25.28
C ILE A 33 -4.60 10.37 -24.50
N THR A 34 -3.48 10.93 -24.95
CA THR A 34 -2.19 10.76 -24.25
C THR A 34 -2.22 11.37 -22.84
N LEU A 35 -2.78 12.57 -22.68
CA LEU A 35 -2.97 13.20 -21.37
C LEU A 35 -3.85 12.34 -20.45
N THR A 36 -4.95 11.81 -20.97
CA THR A 36 -5.87 10.96 -20.19
C THR A 36 -5.18 9.66 -19.76
N GLY A 37 -4.40 9.04 -20.65
CA GLY A 37 -3.63 7.83 -20.34
C GLY A 37 -2.61 8.04 -19.22
N LEU A 38 -1.91 9.17 -19.22
CA LEU A 38 -0.97 9.54 -18.16
C LEU A 38 -1.68 9.70 -16.81
N MET A 39 -2.84 10.36 -16.79
CA MET A 39 -3.64 10.56 -15.58
C MET A 39 -4.10 9.23 -14.99
N ILE A 40 -4.61 8.31 -15.81
CA ILE A 40 -5.05 6.98 -15.36
C ILE A 40 -3.87 6.20 -14.74
N ARG A 41 -2.71 6.22 -15.40
CA ARG A 41 -1.51 5.54 -14.89
C ARG A 41 -1.06 6.09 -13.55
N SER A 42 -1.10 7.41 -13.36
CA SER A 42 -0.76 8.05 -12.09
C SER A 42 -1.73 7.65 -10.97
N SER A 43 -3.03 7.61 -11.26
CA SER A 43 -4.08 7.22 -10.32
C SER A 43 -3.93 5.76 -9.86
N LEU A 44 -3.63 4.84 -10.79
CA LEU A 44 -3.38 3.45 -10.44
C LEU A 44 -2.16 3.29 -9.52
N ARG A 45 -1.06 4.00 -9.82
CA ARG A 45 0.13 4.00 -8.94
C ARG A 45 -0.17 4.55 -7.56
N ALA A 46 -0.90 5.66 -7.46
CA ALA A 46 -1.30 6.24 -6.19
C ALA A 46 -2.16 5.26 -5.36
N ARG A 47 -3.10 4.55 -5.99
CA ARG A 47 -3.90 3.52 -5.32
C ARG A 47 -3.04 2.36 -4.80
N HIS A 48 -2.04 1.93 -5.57
CA HIS A 48 -1.11 0.89 -5.10
C HIS A 48 -0.28 1.36 -3.90
N GLN A 49 0.23 2.59 -3.94
CA GLN A 49 0.98 3.16 -2.82
C GLN A 49 0.11 3.27 -1.56
N MET A 50 -1.10 3.82 -1.68
CA MET A 50 -2.05 3.94 -0.57
C MET A 50 -2.40 2.59 0.05
N ARG A 51 -2.57 1.53 -0.77
CA ARG A 51 -2.83 0.17 -0.24
C ARG A 51 -1.65 -0.36 0.57
N ASN A 52 -0.43 -0.17 0.08
CA ASN A 52 0.77 -0.62 0.78
C ASN A 52 0.97 0.15 2.09
N GLU A 53 0.79 1.48 2.07
CA GLU A 53 0.85 2.32 3.27
C GLU A 53 -0.20 1.87 4.30
N TRP A 54 -1.43 1.64 3.85
CA TRP A 54 -2.50 1.16 4.73
C TRP A 54 -2.19 -0.21 5.34
N GLN A 55 -1.66 -1.15 4.56
CA GLN A 55 -1.27 -2.48 5.05
C GLN A 55 -0.11 -2.40 6.07
N LEU A 56 0.88 -1.55 5.82
CA LEU A 56 1.98 -1.30 6.76
C LEU A 56 1.46 -0.70 8.06
N GLU A 57 0.55 0.26 7.96
CA GLU A 57 -0.07 0.88 9.12
C GLU A 57 -0.82 -0.18 9.92
N GLN A 58 -1.72 -0.96 9.31
CA GLN A 58 -2.42 -2.02 10.03
C GLN A 58 -1.49 -3.05 10.69
N THR A 59 -0.41 -3.45 10.03
CA THR A 59 0.60 -4.33 10.62
C THR A 59 1.25 -3.68 11.85
N ARG A 60 1.46 -2.36 11.82
CA ARG A 60 1.95 -1.59 12.96
C ARG A 60 0.93 -1.55 14.10
N TRP A 61 -0.36 -1.32 13.83
CA TRP A 61 -1.41 -1.36 14.87
C TRP A 61 -1.51 -2.74 15.54
N LEU A 62 -1.38 -3.83 14.77
CA LEU A 62 -1.35 -5.19 15.32
C LEU A 62 -0.12 -5.41 16.21
N LEU A 63 1.06 -4.96 15.75
CA LEU A 63 2.28 -5.05 16.54
C LEU A 63 2.15 -4.26 17.85
N ASP A 64 1.67 -3.02 17.79
CA ASP A 64 1.48 -2.16 18.96
C ASP A 64 0.48 -2.75 19.95
N ARG A 65 -0.60 -3.38 19.46
CA ARG A 65 -1.54 -4.13 20.29
C ARG A 65 -0.87 -5.32 20.98
N GLY A 66 -0.03 -6.06 20.26
CA GLY A 66 0.73 -7.18 20.82
C GLY A 66 1.72 -6.74 21.89
N ILE A 67 2.44 -5.63 21.67
CA ILE A 67 3.35 -5.04 22.65
C ILE A 67 2.58 -4.63 23.91
N ARG A 68 1.44 -3.94 23.77
CA ARG A 68 0.61 -3.57 24.92
C ARG A 68 0.10 -4.80 25.68
N SER A 69 -0.28 -5.85 24.97
CA SER A 69 -0.70 -7.10 25.60
C SER A 69 0.42 -7.69 26.46
N VAL A 70 1.66 -7.73 25.95
CA VAL A 70 2.83 -8.22 26.71
C VAL A 70 3.13 -7.36 27.94
N LEU A 71 2.99 -6.04 27.82
CA LEU A 71 3.24 -5.11 28.92
C LEU A 71 2.17 -5.16 30.02
N MET A 72 0.94 -5.54 29.68
CA MET A 72 -0.19 -5.58 30.61
C MET A 72 -0.39 -6.97 31.24
N GLU A 73 -0.16 -8.01 30.45
CA GLU A 73 -0.34 -9.41 30.81
C GLU A 73 0.91 -10.14 30.36
N SER A 74 1.89 -10.25 31.27
CA SER A 74 3.15 -10.95 31.01
C SER A 74 2.82 -12.39 30.61
N PRO A 75 2.98 -12.78 29.34
CA PRO A 75 2.55 -14.10 28.91
C PRO A 75 3.53 -15.12 29.48
N GLU A 76 3.00 -16.08 30.23
CA GLU A 76 3.79 -17.19 30.78
C GLU A 76 4.36 -18.09 29.68
N SER A 77 3.71 -18.15 28.52
CA SER A 77 4.06 -19.02 27.39
C SER A 77 3.96 -18.33 26.03
N ASP A 78 4.64 -18.93 25.05
CA ASP A 78 4.56 -18.52 23.64
C ASP A 78 3.11 -18.61 23.16
N ARG A 79 2.60 -17.49 22.62
CA ARG A 79 1.21 -17.38 22.16
C ARG A 79 1.17 -16.95 20.71
N THR A 80 0.38 -17.64 19.90
CA THR A 80 0.03 -17.19 18.54
C THR A 80 -1.46 -16.91 18.50
N ILE A 81 -1.82 -15.71 18.08
CA ILE A 81 -3.18 -15.26 17.90
C ILE A 81 -3.44 -15.21 16.40
N ASP A 82 -4.37 -16.04 15.94
CA ASP A 82 -4.90 -15.96 14.58
C ASP A 82 -5.99 -14.89 14.53
N LEU A 83 -5.83 -13.95 13.61
CA LEU A 83 -6.71 -12.81 13.38
C LEU A 83 -7.39 -12.90 12.01
N THR A 84 -7.28 -14.03 11.32
CA THR A 84 -7.84 -14.22 9.97
C THR A 84 -9.35 -13.94 9.94
N GLU A 85 -10.10 -14.38 10.95
CA GLU A 85 -11.54 -14.10 11.04
C GLU A 85 -11.86 -12.62 11.31
N ALA A 86 -11.00 -11.94 12.08
CA ALA A 86 -11.15 -10.52 12.39
C ALA A 86 -10.73 -9.59 11.23
N LEU A 87 -10.01 -10.13 10.24
CA LEU A 87 -9.42 -9.41 9.12
C LEU A 87 -9.95 -9.96 7.78
N PRO A 88 -11.26 -9.82 7.47
CA PRO A 88 -11.88 -10.47 6.31
C PRO A 88 -11.35 -9.99 4.95
N ARG A 89 -10.62 -8.87 4.92
CA ARG A 89 -9.95 -8.33 3.72
C ARG A 89 -8.57 -8.93 3.45
N TYR A 90 -8.02 -9.69 4.40
CA TYR A 90 -6.69 -10.28 4.32
C TYR A 90 -6.80 -11.80 4.17
N ALA A 91 -5.77 -12.42 3.59
CA ALA A 91 -5.70 -13.87 3.44
C ALA A 91 -5.36 -14.52 4.78
N SER A 92 -4.43 -13.92 5.51
CA SER A 92 -4.05 -14.34 6.84
C SER A 92 -3.58 -13.13 7.66
N GLY A 93 -3.79 -13.19 8.97
CA GLY A 93 -3.28 -12.21 9.92
C GLY A 93 -2.86 -12.92 11.19
N THR A 94 -1.59 -12.90 11.55
CA THR A 94 -1.09 -13.61 12.72
C THR A 94 -0.25 -12.70 13.61
N LEU A 95 -0.44 -12.84 14.92
CA LEU A 95 0.33 -12.17 15.95
C LEU A 95 0.99 -13.23 16.83
N THR A 96 2.30 -13.34 16.78
CA THR A 96 3.08 -14.29 17.58
C THR A 96 3.87 -13.53 18.63
N ILE A 97 3.73 -13.96 19.88
CA ILE A 97 4.51 -13.49 21.02
C ILE A 97 5.37 -14.66 21.45
N ARG A 98 6.69 -14.50 21.42
CA ARG A 98 7.65 -15.51 21.91
C ARG A 98 8.45 -14.96 23.06
N ARG A 99 8.60 -15.73 24.13
CA ARG A 99 9.56 -15.42 25.18
C ARG A 99 10.95 -15.71 24.65
N GLY A 100 11.80 -14.70 24.59
CA GLY A 100 13.21 -14.90 24.31
C GLY A 100 13.84 -15.62 25.49
N SER A 101 14.22 -16.89 25.31
CA SER A 101 15.20 -17.49 26.21
C SER A 101 16.48 -16.68 26.07
N GLU A 102 17.08 -16.32 27.20
CA GLU A 102 18.41 -15.74 27.25
C GLU A 102 19.37 -16.71 26.52
N SER A 103 19.60 -16.45 25.24
CA SER A 103 20.62 -17.16 24.49
C SER A 103 21.95 -16.61 24.97
N SER A 104 22.44 -17.21 26.06
CA SER A 104 23.87 -17.46 26.32
C SER A 104 24.80 -16.50 25.59
N SER A 105 24.69 -15.22 25.91
CA SER A 105 25.68 -14.21 25.59
C SER A 105 26.24 -13.84 26.93
N GLU A 106 27.31 -14.55 27.29
CA GLU A 106 28.22 -14.15 28.36
C GLU A 106 28.49 -12.65 28.20
N SER A 107 27.97 -11.83 29.11
CA SER A 107 28.58 -10.60 29.62
C SER A 107 27.57 -9.85 30.48
N ASP A 108 27.98 -9.64 31.74
CA ASP A 108 27.53 -8.61 32.67
C ASP A 108 26.19 -8.84 33.39
N SER A 109 26.32 -9.68 34.43
CA SER A 109 25.80 -9.47 35.78
C SER A 109 25.03 -8.15 36.01
N SER A 110 23.73 -8.21 35.79
CA SER A 110 22.73 -7.46 36.54
C SER A 110 21.51 -8.36 36.54
N SER A 111 21.29 -9.09 37.63
CA SER A 111 20.11 -9.93 37.85
C SER A 111 18.88 -9.04 38.08
N ASP A 112 18.61 -8.16 37.13
CA ASP A 112 17.30 -7.55 36.99
C ASP A 112 16.42 -8.65 36.37
N GLY A 113 15.30 -8.98 37.00
CA GLY A 113 14.39 -10.06 36.59
C GLY A 113 13.71 -9.79 35.24
N SER A 114 14.37 -9.14 34.29
CA SER A 114 13.76 -8.69 33.06
C SER A 114 13.65 -9.83 32.05
N VAL A 115 12.42 -10.11 31.61
CA VAL A 115 12.13 -11.08 30.56
C VAL A 115 12.01 -10.33 29.23
N THR A 116 12.69 -10.82 28.20
CA THR A 116 12.56 -10.28 26.84
C THR A 116 11.52 -11.08 26.04
N TYR A 117 10.57 -10.40 25.42
CA TYR A 117 9.56 -10.97 24.53
C TYR A 117 9.73 -10.45 23.10
N ARG A 118 9.71 -11.34 22.12
CA ARG A 118 9.66 -11.02 20.69
C ARG A 118 8.22 -11.05 20.21
N VAL A 119 7.68 -9.88 19.88
CA VAL A 119 6.35 -9.74 19.27
C VAL A 119 6.51 -9.66 17.75
N THR A 120 5.79 -10.49 17.01
CA THR A 120 5.82 -10.53 15.54
C THR A 120 4.40 -10.43 15.01
N ALA A 121 4.12 -9.42 14.19
CA ALA A 121 2.87 -9.26 13.45
C ALA A 121 3.11 -9.56 11.96
N VAL A 122 2.26 -10.41 11.38
CA VAL A 122 2.27 -10.76 9.96
C VAL A 122 0.88 -10.55 9.39
N ILE A 123 0.78 -9.85 8.27
CA ILE A 123 -0.45 -9.71 7.49
C ILE A 123 -0.15 -10.10 6.04
N GLU A 124 -0.98 -10.97 5.48
CA GLU A 124 -0.92 -11.37 4.08
C GLU A 124 -2.15 -10.87 3.34
N SER A 125 -1.93 -10.15 2.23
CA SER A 125 -3.03 -9.69 1.39
C SER A 125 -3.68 -10.85 0.62
N ARG A 126 -5.01 -10.82 0.50
CA ARG A 126 -5.79 -11.75 -0.33
C ARG A 126 -5.82 -11.38 -1.80
N ASP A 127 -5.34 -10.18 -2.14
CA ASP A 127 -5.31 -9.70 -3.51
C ASP A 127 -4.36 -10.56 -4.37
N GLY A 128 -4.63 -10.64 -5.69
CA GLY A 128 -3.90 -11.50 -6.64
C GLY A 128 -2.39 -11.24 -6.79
N VAL A 129 -1.82 -10.33 -5.99
CA VAL A 129 -0.38 -10.21 -5.77
C VAL A 129 -0.13 -10.45 -4.29
N PRO A 130 0.53 -11.57 -3.91
CA PRO A 130 0.79 -11.88 -2.51
C PRO A 130 1.76 -10.85 -1.92
N VAL A 131 1.23 -9.87 -1.19
CA VAL A 131 2.01 -8.91 -0.42
C VAL A 131 1.94 -9.33 1.04
N VAL A 132 3.06 -9.82 1.56
CA VAL A 132 3.22 -10.17 2.97
C VAL A 132 3.98 -9.05 3.67
N THR A 133 3.35 -8.46 4.67
CA THR A 133 3.99 -7.49 5.56
C THR A 133 4.26 -8.13 6.90
N ARG A 134 5.53 -8.13 7.30
CA ARG A 134 5.99 -8.65 8.60
C ARG A 134 6.71 -7.55 9.37
N ARG A 135 6.35 -7.37 10.64
CA ARG A 135 7.12 -6.56 11.59
C ARG A 135 7.31 -7.31 12.88
N SER A 136 8.49 -7.15 13.48
CA SER A 136 8.81 -7.72 14.78
C SER A 136 9.49 -6.70 15.67
N ARG A 137 9.28 -6.81 16.97
CA ARG A 137 9.92 -5.98 17.98
C ARG A 137 10.18 -6.78 19.24
N ASP A 138 11.35 -6.58 19.82
CA ASP A 138 11.73 -7.14 21.11
C ASP A 138 11.35 -6.13 22.21
N VAL A 139 10.70 -6.62 23.26
CA VAL A 139 10.17 -5.86 24.40
C VAL A 139 10.74 -6.47 25.67
N ARG A 140 11.27 -5.65 26.57
CA ARG A 140 11.74 -6.10 27.88
C ARG A 140 10.68 -5.75 28.92
N VAL A 141 10.34 -6.71 29.79
CA VAL A 141 9.38 -6.56 30.90
C VAL A 141 10.13 -6.92 32.18
N SER A 142 10.17 -6.02 33.16
CA SER A 142 10.78 -6.28 34.47
C SER A 142 9.77 -6.96 35.39
N ASP A 143 10.17 -8.02 36.07
CA ASP A 143 9.31 -8.86 36.94
C ASP A 143 9.00 -8.21 38.31
N GLU A 144 9.23 -6.91 38.47
CA GLU A 144 8.98 -6.18 39.74
C GLU A 144 7.48 -5.99 40.05
N ALA A 145 6.57 -6.36 39.14
CA ALA A 145 5.13 -6.14 39.28
C ALA A 145 4.37 -7.18 40.11
N GLU A 146 5.02 -8.27 40.58
CA GLU A 146 4.36 -9.34 41.35
C GLU A 146 4.51 -9.24 42.89
N ARG A 147 4.93 -8.08 43.44
CA ARG A 147 5.20 -7.93 44.90
C ARG A 147 4.32 -6.93 45.69
N GLU A 148 3.21 -6.45 45.15
CA GLU A 148 2.23 -5.65 45.92
C GLU A 148 0.89 -6.37 46.17
#